data_AF-A0A9W6YTL0-F1
#
_entry.id   AF-A0A9W6YTL0-F1
#
_cell.length_a   1.000
_cell.length_b   1.000
_cell.length_c   1.000
_cell.angle_alpha   90.00
_cell.angle_beta   90.00
_cell.angle_gamma   90.00
#
_symmetry.space_group_name_H-M   'P 1'
#
loop_
_entity.id
_entity.type
_entity.pdbx_description
1 polymer ?
#
loop_
_entity_poly.entity_id
_entity_poly.type
_entity_poly.pdbx_seq_one_letter_code
_entity_poly.pdbx_strand_id
1 'polypeptide(L)'
;MGCVEPDCMSGDCQSEAGKSRSSGLDDSDSDDIWLSSDNEQNNEFNFHPNTDEFYGSAEQNHENTTEMSLNLIALQRRHAKQGYLDGLSQAKETGLQDGFDEGYPIGGKLGVAVGQLLISLKMSQISGKLSQEQYDLALKELNIRNILQKKYFDNSLNIKDYSKHPVISKWVGVVANDL
;
A
#
# COMPACT_ATOMS: atom_id res chain seq x y z
N MET A 1 -30.22 28.88 -27.58
CA MET A 1 -29.10 28.63 -26.65
C MET A 1 -28.27 27.49 -27.24
N GLY A 2 -27.24 27.83 -28.01
CA GLY A 2 -26.25 26.88 -28.52
C GLY A 2 -24.99 26.99 -27.67
N CYS A 3 -24.40 25.86 -27.31
CA CYS A 3 -23.14 25.80 -26.56
C CYS A 3 -21.98 26.16 -27.49
N VAL A 4 -21.08 26.99 -26.97
CA VAL A 4 -19.90 27.55 -27.62
C VAL A 4 -18.69 26.68 -27.26
N GLU A 5 -17.97 26.17 -28.26
CA GLU A 5 -16.58 25.69 -28.14
C GLU A 5 -15.62 26.88 -28.08
N PRO A 6 -14.48 26.74 -27.36
CA PRO A 6 -13.29 27.47 -27.73
C PRO A 6 -12.04 26.59 -27.94
N ASP A 7 -11.43 26.84 -29.10
CA ASP A 7 -9.99 27.04 -29.35
C ASP A 7 -9.03 25.83 -29.38
N CYS A 8 -8.91 25.28 -30.58
CA CYS A 8 -7.73 24.57 -31.07
C CYS A 8 -6.65 25.60 -31.48
N MET A 9 -5.53 25.65 -30.75
CA MET A 9 -4.34 26.44 -31.12
C MET A 9 -3.46 25.64 -32.08
N SER A 10 -3.30 26.17 -33.29
CA SER A 10 -2.39 25.73 -34.34
C SER A 10 -0.91 25.93 -33.96
N GLY A 11 -0.08 24.95 -34.31
CA GLY A 11 1.38 25.07 -34.32
C GLY A 11 1.95 24.39 -35.56
N ASP A 12 2.57 25.19 -36.44
CA ASP A 12 3.20 24.79 -37.69
C ASP A 12 4.42 23.88 -37.47
N CYS A 13 4.63 22.90 -38.37
CA CYS A 13 5.94 22.29 -38.61
C CYS A 13 6.18 22.22 -40.12
N GLN A 14 7.13 23.05 -40.59
CA GLN A 14 7.60 23.10 -41.97
C GLN A 14 8.65 22.00 -42.26
N SER A 15 8.79 21.73 -43.56
CA SER A 15 9.61 20.74 -44.27
C SER A 15 11.14 20.84 -44.10
N GLU A 16 11.87 19.73 -44.39
CA GLU A 16 12.94 19.63 -45.41
C GLU A 16 13.48 18.17 -45.51
N ALA A 17 13.99 17.80 -46.69
CA ALA A 17 14.31 16.44 -47.12
C ALA A 17 15.82 16.13 -47.12
N GLY A 18 16.21 14.85 -46.97
CA GLY A 18 17.37 14.30 -47.71
C GLY A 18 18.44 13.43 -46.98
N LYS A 19 18.29 12.10 -47.13
CA LYS A 19 19.32 11.11 -47.59
C LYS A 19 20.46 10.64 -46.67
N SER A 20 20.44 9.35 -46.28
CA SER A 20 21.34 8.28 -46.78
C SER A 20 21.16 6.95 -46.00
N ARG A 21 21.39 5.82 -46.69
CA ARG A 21 21.18 4.42 -46.25
C ARG A 21 22.41 3.85 -45.49
N SER A 22 22.20 2.98 -44.50
CA SER A 22 22.94 1.71 -44.35
C SER A 22 22.41 0.82 -43.21
N SER A 23 22.02 -0.41 -43.59
CA SER A 23 22.09 -1.70 -42.88
C SER A 23 22.30 -1.77 -41.35
N GLY A 24 21.42 -2.54 -40.70
CA GLY A 24 21.66 -3.16 -39.40
C GLY A 24 20.40 -3.86 -38.88
N LEU A 25 20.29 -5.18 -39.11
CA LEU A 25 19.42 -6.07 -38.36
C LEU A 25 19.93 -6.09 -36.92
N ASP A 26 19.06 -5.91 -35.94
CA ASP A 26 19.19 -6.50 -34.60
C ASP A 26 17.80 -6.53 -33.97
N ASP A 27 17.23 -7.74 -33.91
CA ASP A 27 15.99 -8.05 -33.22
C ASP A 27 16.17 -7.77 -31.73
N SER A 28 15.41 -6.80 -31.21
CA SER A 28 15.40 -6.49 -29.78
C SER A 28 14.40 -7.39 -29.07
N ASP A 29 14.82 -8.61 -28.76
CA ASP A 29 14.17 -9.44 -27.73
C ASP A 29 14.50 -8.83 -26.35
N SER A 30 13.61 -7.97 -25.86
CA SER A 30 13.63 -7.45 -24.50
C SER A 30 12.44 -7.96 -23.71
N ASP A 31 12.48 -9.25 -23.37
CA ASP A 31 11.60 -9.87 -22.38
C ASP A 31 12.42 -10.44 -21.20
N ASP A 32 13.31 -9.63 -20.64
CA ASP A 32 13.84 -9.85 -19.27
C ASP A 32 12.78 -9.45 -18.23
N ILE A 33 11.73 -10.27 -18.15
CA ILE A 33 10.70 -10.17 -17.12
C ILE A 33 11.11 -11.13 -15.99
N TRP A 34 11.90 -10.64 -15.03
CA TRP A 34 12.24 -11.24 -13.71
C TRP A 34 13.51 -12.10 -13.55
N LEU A 35 14.66 -11.68 -14.07
CA LEU A 35 15.95 -12.08 -13.48
C LEU A 35 16.86 -10.87 -13.31
N SER A 36 16.64 -10.14 -12.22
CA SER A 36 17.70 -9.35 -11.60
C SER A 36 17.88 -9.91 -10.19
N SER A 37 19.10 -10.41 -9.96
CA SER A 37 19.65 -10.94 -8.71
C SER A 37 19.05 -10.26 -7.47
N ASP A 38 18.62 -10.99 -6.45
CA ASP A 38 19.52 -11.70 -5.56
C ASP A 38 18.84 -12.89 -4.84
N ASN A 39 19.64 -13.93 -4.61
CA ASN A 39 19.45 -15.07 -3.68
C ASN A 39 18.98 -16.40 -4.30
N GLU A 40 19.97 -17.19 -4.68
CA GLU A 40 19.90 -18.64 -4.90
C GLU A 40 19.44 -19.37 -3.63
N GLN A 41 18.35 -20.13 -3.70
CA GLN A 41 18.28 -21.53 -3.28
C GLN A 41 16.83 -22.05 -3.40
N ASN A 42 16.64 -22.93 -4.38
CA ASN A 42 15.66 -24.02 -4.41
C ASN A 42 14.17 -23.62 -4.49
N ASN A 43 13.69 -23.30 -5.69
CA ASN A 43 12.39 -23.84 -6.10
C ASN A 43 12.31 -23.97 -7.62
N GLU A 44 12.97 -25.00 -8.13
CA GLU A 44 12.79 -25.50 -9.48
C GLU A 44 11.40 -26.16 -9.56
N PHE A 45 10.34 -25.35 -9.57
CA PHE A 45 9.01 -25.84 -9.94
C PHE A 45 8.81 -25.56 -11.43
N ASN A 46 9.41 -26.44 -12.23
CA ASN A 46 9.18 -26.52 -13.67
C ASN A 46 7.68 -26.66 -13.92
N PHE A 47 7.01 -25.56 -14.26
CA PHE A 47 5.64 -25.62 -14.74
C PHE A 47 5.69 -26.16 -16.17
N HIS A 48 5.71 -27.49 -16.29
CA HIS A 48 5.46 -28.16 -17.55
C HIS A 48 3.94 -28.12 -17.76
N PRO A 49 3.41 -27.31 -18.69
CA PRO A 49 2.05 -27.55 -19.16
C PRO A 49 2.04 -28.97 -19.70
N ASN A 50 1.21 -29.85 -19.13
CA ASN A 50 1.00 -31.19 -19.68
C ASN A 50 0.49 -31.01 -21.12
N THR A 51 1.35 -31.22 -22.10
CA THR A 51 1.02 -31.17 -23.53
C THR A 51 0.30 -32.44 -24.00
N ASP A 52 0.10 -33.41 -23.10
CA ASP A 52 -0.29 -34.77 -23.47
C ASP A 52 -1.79 -35.07 -23.28
N GLU A 53 -2.61 -34.09 -22.91
CA GLU A 53 -4.07 -34.23 -23.00
C GLU A 53 -4.58 -33.69 -24.35
N PHE A 54 -4.31 -34.49 -25.39
CA PHE A 54 -4.90 -34.39 -26.73
C PHE A 54 -6.43 -34.58 -26.64
N TYR A 55 -7.16 -33.48 -26.52
CA TYR A 55 -8.63 -33.46 -26.62
C TYR A 55 -9.03 -33.21 -28.07
N GLY A 56 -9.58 -34.24 -28.73
CA GLY A 56 -10.33 -34.10 -29.99
C GLY A 56 -9.62 -34.66 -31.22
N SER A 57 -9.83 -35.95 -31.49
CA SER A 57 -9.66 -36.54 -32.81
C SER A 57 -10.76 -36.04 -33.76
N ALA A 58 -10.41 -35.10 -34.63
CA ALA A 58 -11.10 -34.91 -35.91
C ALA A 58 -10.13 -34.28 -36.91
N GLU A 59 -9.81 -35.04 -37.96
CA GLU A 59 -9.00 -34.61 -39.09
C GLU A 59 -9.63 -33.39 -39.80
N GLN A 60 -8.76 -32.52 -40.35
CA GLN A 60 -8.93 -31.55 -41.45
C GLN A 60 -8.76 -30.04 -41.08
N ASN A 61 -7.77 -29.42 -41.77
CA ASN A 61 -7.27 -28.03 -41.79
C ASN A 61 -6.11 -27.68 -40.84
N HIS A 62 -4.91 -27.55 -41.42
CA HIS A 62 -3.60 -27.56 -40.74
C HIS A 62 -2.92 -26.18 -40.60
N GLU A 63 -3.66 -25.07 -40.62
CA GLU A 63 -3.07 -23.73 -40.33
C GLU A 63 -3.84 -22.97 -39.24
N ASN A 64 -5.17 -23.04 -39.19
CA ASN A 64 -5.97 -22.27 -38.23
C ASN A 64 -6.07 -22.89 -36.81
N THR A 65 -5.88 -24.21 -36.69
CA THR A 65 -6.07 -24.92 -35.40
C THR A 65 -4.87 -24.73 -34.46
N THR A 66 -3.66 -24.62 -35.01
CA THR A 66 -2.43 -24.34 -34.25
C THR A 66 -2.41 -22.91 -33.72
N GLU A 67 -2.90 -21.94 -34.50
CA GLU A 67 -3.04 -20.56 -34.03
C GLU A 67 -4.08 -20.43 -32.90
N MET A 68 -5.18 -21.21 -32.97
CA MET A 68 -6.20 -21.24 -31.92
C MET A 68 -5.68 -21.84 -30.60
N SER A 69 -4.85 -22.89 -30.66
CA SER A 69 -4.25 -23.50 -29.47
C SER A 69 -3.18 -22.60 -28.84
N LEU A 70 -2.37 -21.90 -29.64
CA LEU A 70 -1.41 -20.91 -29.15
C LEU A 70 -2.09 -19.72 -28.46
N ASN A 71 -3.19 -19.22 -29.01
CA ASN A 71 -3.99 -18.17 -28.39
C ASN A 71 -4.59 -18.61 -27.04
N LEU A 72 -5.03 -19.86 -26.94
CA LEU A 72 -5.54 -20.44 -25.69
C LEU A 72 -4.42 -20.52 -24.64
N ILE A 73 -3.24 -21.02 -25.00
CA ILE A 73 -2.08 -21.11 -24.08
C ILE A 73 -1.65 -19.71 -23.62
N ALA A 74 -1.60 -18.72 -24.53
CA ALA A 74 -1.31 -17.34 -24.18
C ALA A 74 -2.36 -16.75 -23.24
N LEU A 75 -3.64 -17.06 -23.46
CA LEU A 75 -4.73 -16.66 -22.57
C LEU A 75 -4.60 -17.29 -21.18
N GLN A 76 -4.30 -18.59 -21.09
CA GLN A 76 -4.06 -19.28 -19.83
C GLN A 76 -2.88 -18.66 -19.05
N ARG A 77 -1.76 -18.37 -19.74
CA ARG A 77 -0.61 -17.69 -19.13
C ARG A 77 -0.99 -16.31 -18.58
N ARG A 78 -1.76 -15.54 -19.34
CA ARG A 78 -2.27 -14.23 -18.88
C ARG A 78 -3.13 -14.37 -17.64
N HIS A 79 -4.07 -15.32 -17.61
CA HIS A 79 -4.91 -15.56 -16.43
C HIS A 79 -4.12 -16.06 -15.22
N ALA A 80 -3.18 -16.97 -15.41
CA ALA A 80 -2.34 -17.47 -14.32
C ALA A 80 -1.49 -16.35 -13.71
N LYS A 81 -0.85 -15.53 -14.56
CA LYS A 81 -0.08 -14.36 -14.11
C LYS A 81 -0.97 -13.35 -13.39
N GLN A 82 -2.14 -13.04 -13.95
CA GLN A 82 -3.10 -12.14 -13.35
C GLN A 82 -3.59 -12.67 -11.99
N GLY A 83 -3.95 -13.94 -11.89
CA GLY A 83 -4.40 -14.56 -10.64
C GLY A 83 -3.33 -14.60 -9.55
N TYR A 84 -2.06 -14.82 -9.92
CA TYR A 84 -0.95 -14.73 -8.97
C TYR A 84 -0.75 -13.30 -8.44
N LEU A 85 -0.77 -12.31 -9.34
CA LEU A 85 -0.65 -10.89 -8.95
C LEU A 85 -1.84 -10.46 -8.06
N ASP A 86 -3.04 -10.90 -8.41
CA ASP A 86 -4.26 -10.63 -7.64
C ASP A 86 -4.18 -11.27 -6.24
N GLY A 87 -3.77 -12.54 -6.16
CA GLY A 87 -3.57 -13.22 -4.87
C GLY A 87 -2.53 -12.53 -3.98
N LEU A 88 -1.42 -12.06 -4.56
CA LEU A 88 -0.41 -11.31 -3.82
C LEU A 88 -0.92 -9.94 -3.35
N SER A 89 -1.70 -9.25 -4.19
CA SER A 89 -2.32 -7.97 -3.85
C SER A 89 -3.33 -8.16 -2.71
N GLN A 90 -4.22 -9.14 -2.85
CA GLN A 90 -5.24 -9.46 -1.86
C GLN A 90 -4.62 -9.87 -0.52
N ALA A 91 -3.58 -10.70 -0.52
CA ALA A 91 -2.91 -11.11 0.72
C ALA A 91 -2.28 -9.92 1.47
N LYS A 92 -1.67 -8.98 0.74
CA LYS A 92 -1.10 -7.75 1.32
C LYS A 92 -2.18 -6.84 1.89
N GLU A 93 -3.28 -6.67 1.17
CA GLU A 93 -4.41 -5.85 1.61
C GLU A 93 -5.08 -6.44 2.85
N THR A 94 -5.31 -7.76 2.85
CA THR A 94 -5.95 -8.46 3.97
C THR A 94 -5.13 -8.29 5.24
N GLY A 95 -3.81 -8.53 5.19
CA GLY A 95 -2.95 -8.34 6.37
C GLY A 95 -2.89 -6.90 6.88
N LEU A 96 -3.00 -5.90 5.99
CA LEU A 96 -3.07 -4.49 6.38
C LEU A 96 -4.40 -4.16 7.08
N GLN A 97 -5.51 -4.65 6.54
CA GLN A 97 -6.84 -4.44 7.11
C GLN A 97 -6.97 -5.12 8.47
N ASP A 98 -6.54 -6.38 8.59
CA ASP A 98 -6.55 -7.12 9.85
C ASP A 98 -5.74 -6.37 10.93
N GLY A 99 -4.54 -5.91 10.59
CA GLY A 99 -3.71 -5.14 11.50
C GLY A 99 -4.33 -3.79 11.90
N PHE A 100 -5.07 -3.15 10.99
CA PHE A 100 -5.80 -1.93 11.30
C PHE A 100 -6.99 -2.20 12.22
N ASP A 101 -7.76 -3.24 11.96
CA ASP A 101 -8.93 -3.61 12.76
C ASP A 101 -8.55 -4.00 14.19
N GLU A 102 -7.38 -4.63 14.38
CA GLU A 102 -6.82 -4.91 15.71
C GLU A 102 -6.32 -3.64 16.41
N GLY A 103 -5.60 -2.77 15.70
CA GLY A 103 -4.92 -1.60 16.28
C GLY A 103 -5.82 -0.38 16.52
N TYR A 104 -6.81 -0.15 15.64
CA TYR A 104 -7.70 1.01 15.70
C TYR A 104 -8.48 1.14 17.02
N PRO A 105 -9.15 0.10 17.55
CA PRO A 105 -9.89 0.22 18.81
C PRO A 105 -8.97 0.50 20.01
N ILE A 106 -7.74 -0.02 19.99
CA ILE A 106 -6.73 0.22 21.03
C ILE A 106 -6.31 1.70 21.01
N GLY A 107 -5.99 2.23 19.83
CA GLY A 107 -5.67 3.64 19.64
C GLY A 107 -6.82 4.57 20.02
N GLY A 108 -8.07 4.18 19.69
CA GLY A 108 -9.28 4.92 20.07
C GLY A 108 -9.46 5.04 21.58
N LYS A 109 -9.31 3.93 22.33
CA LYS A 109 -9.37 3.95 23.80
C LYS A 109 -8.32 4.88 24.41
N LEU A 110 -7.10 4.85 23.88
CA LEU A 110 -6.02 5.72 24.32
C LEU A 110 -6.31 7.20 24.01
N GLY A 111 -6.84 7.49 22.82
CA GLY A 111 -7.29 8.83 22.43
C GLY A 111 -8.37 9.40 23.35
N VAL A 112 -9.35 8.58 23.74
CA VAL A 112 -10.40 8.96 24.70
C VAL A 112 -9.79 9.31 26.07
N ALA A 113 -8.90 8.46 26.59
CA ALA A 113 -8.25 8.70 27.88
C ALA A 113 -7.44 10.02 27.89
N VAL A 114 -6.69 10.28 26.83
CA VAL A 114 -5.92 11.51 26.66
C VAL A 114 -6.84 12.72 26.54
N GLY A 115 -7.95 12.60 25.80
CA GLY A 115 -8.94 13.66 25.67
C GLY A 115 -9.57 14.05 27.01
N GLN A 116 -9.95 13.06 27.84
CA GLN A 116 -10.47 13.30 29.19
C GLN A 116 -9.45 14.01 30.08
N LEU A 117 -8.18 13.62 29.98
CA LEU A 117 -7.09 14.25 30.71
C LEU A 117 -6.87 15.70 30.29
N LEU A 118 -6.89 15.98 28.98
CA LEU A 118 -6.77 17.34 28.45
C LEU A 118 -7.92 18.24 28.89
N ILE A 119 -9.16 17.74 28.91
CA ILE A 119 -10.33 18.47 29.42
C ILE A 119 -10.13 18.80 30.91
N SER A 120 -9.67 17.84 31.70
CA SER A 120 -9.42 18.03 33.13
C SER A 120 -8.36 19.11 33.36
N LEU A 121 -7.25 19.07 32.62
CA LEU A 121 -6.21 20.10 32.67
C LEU A 121 -6.73 21.47 32.23
N LYS A 122 -7.58 21.52 31.20
CA LYS A 122 -8.18 22.77 30.74
C LYS A 122 -9.10 23.36 31.80
N MET A 123 -9.87 22.54 32.51
CA MET A 123 -10.72 22.97 33.61
C MET A 123 -9.90 23.49 34.79
N SER A 124 -8.81 22.82 35.16
CA SER A 124 -7.86 23.33 36.17
C SER A 124 -7.23 24.66 35.77
N GLN A 125 -6.93 24.84 34.48
CA GLN A 125 -6.41 26.08 33.92
C GLN A 125 -7.45 27.22 34.01
N ILE A 126 -8.70 26.98 33.65
CA ILE A 126 -9.79 27.97 33.75
C ILE A 126 -10.06 28.34 35.21
N SER A 127 -9.92 27.38 36.12
CA SER A 127 -10.08 27.59 37.57
C SER A 127 -8.93 28.38 38.20
N GLY A 128 -7.90 28.74 37.41
CA GLY A 128 -6.72 29.48 37.88
C GLY A 128 -5.72 28.65 38.68
N LYS A 129 -5.89 27.32 38.76
CA LYS A 129 -4.99 26.41 39.47
C LYS A 129 -3.74 26.06 38.64
N LEU A 130 -3.89 26.00 37.33
CA LEU A 130 -2.84 25.60 36.39
C LEU A 130 -2.43 26.79 35.50
N SER A 131 -1.12 27.01 35.33
CA SER A 131 -0.62 28.06 34.44
C SER A 131 -0.92 27.73 32.97
N GLN A 132 -1.14 28.77 32.15
CA GLN A 132 -1.27 28.65 30.69
C GLN A 132 -0.07 27.91 30.08
N GLU A 133 1.15 28.18 30.57
CA GLU A 133 2.38 27.54 30.06
C GLU A 133 2.41 26.03 30.33
N GLN A 134 1.90 25.61 31.49
CA GLN A 134 1.83 24.19 31.84
C GLN A 134 0.81 23.46 30.97
N TYR A 135 -0.30 24.11 30.65
CA TYR A 135 -1.29 23.57 29.71
C TYR A 135 -0.72 23.44 28.29
N ASP A 136 0.03 24.44 27.82
CA ASP A 136 0.67 24.41 26.50
C ASP A 136 1.75 23.31 26.41
N LEU A 137 2.48 23.07 27.50
CA LEU A 137 3.40 21.92 27.62
C LEU A 137 2.63 20.59 27.57
N ALA A 138 1.51 20.49 28.28
CA ALA A 138 0.68 19.29 28.27
C ALA A 138 0.16 18.97 26.86
N LEU A 139 -0.27 19.98 26.09
CA LEU A 139 -0.68 19.79 24.69
C LEU A 139 0.43 19.26 23.79
N LYS A 140 1.67 19.72 23.99
CA LYS A 140 2.82 19.24 23.23
C LYS A 140 3.17 17.80 23.62
N GLU A 141 3.18 17.48 24.90
CA GLU A 141 3.55 16.16 25.40
C GLU A 141 2.45 15.11 25.13
N LEU A 142 1.18 15.46 25.32
CA LEU A 142 0.01 14.61 25.07
C LEU A 142 -0.40 14.60 23.59
N ASN A 143 0.47 15.04 22.68
CA ASN A 143 0.22 14.89 21.26
C ASN A 143 0.18 13.40 20.89
N ILE A 144 -0.77 13.02 20.03
CA ILE A 144 -0.96 11.64 19.61
C ILE A 144 0.32 11.01 19.02
N ARG A 145 1.16 11.80 18.35
CA ARG A 145 2.46 11.37 17.80
C ARG A 145 3.47 10.98 18.88
N ASN A 146 3.35 11.58 20.06
CA ASN A 146 4.23 11.30 21.19
C ASN A 146 3.75 10.12 22.01
N ILE A 147 2.43 9.88 22.04
CA ILE A 147 1.82 8.80 22.81
C ILE A 147 1.86 7.48 22.02
N LEU A 148 1.61 7.51 20.71
CA LEU A 148 1.61 6.32 19.85
C LEU A 148 3.00 5.97 19.30
N GLN A 149 4.07 6.30 20.02
CA GLN A 149 5.42 5.92 19.60
C GLN A 149 5.64 4.42 19.78
N LYS A 150 6.24 3.76 18.78
CA LYS A 150 6.56 2.32 18.79
C LYS A 150 7.24 1.83 20.08
N LYS A 151 8.02 2.69 20.74
CA LYS A 151 8.71 2.38 22.01
C LYS A 151 7.80 2.02 23.19
N TYR A 152 6.52 2.41 23.13
CA TYR A 152 5.53 2.09 24.17
C TYR A 152 4.70 0.84 23.84
N PHE A 153 4.95 0.23 22.67
CA PHE A 153 4.32 -1.01 22.25
C PHE A 153 5.30 -2.17 22.43
N ASP A 154 4.77 -3.35 22.73
CA ASP A 154 5.58 -4.57 22.73
C ASP A 154 5.88 -5.05 21.30
N ASN A 155 6.65 -6.13 21.17
CA ASN A 155 6.99 -6.72 19.87
C ASN A 155 5.76 -7.17 19.06
N SER A 156 4.61 -7.35 19.73
CA SER A 156 3.34 -7.73 19.13
C SER A 156 2.42 -6.52 18.91
N LEU A 157 2.93 -5.29 19.04
CA LEU A 157 2.17 -4.03 18.89
C LEU A 157 1.00 -3.89 19.88
N ASN A 158 1.09 -4.53 21.05
CA ASN A 158 0.07 -4.44 22.08
C ASN A 158 0.45 -3.43 23.19
N ILE A 159 -0.58 -2.77 23.73
CA ILE A 159 -0.51 -1.98 24.96
C ILE A 159 -1.34 -2.69 26.02
N LYS A 160 -0.70 -3.39 26.95
CA LYS A 160 -1.40 -4.17 27.99
C LYS A 160 -2.07 -3.30 29.05
N ASP A 161 -1.57 -2.07 29.27
CA ASP A 161 -2.04 -1.21 30.34
C ASP A 161 -1.82 0.28 29.99
N TYR A 162 -2.88 0.93 29.51
CA TYR A 162 -2.84 2.35 29.12
C TYR A 162 -2.44 3.26 30.30
N SER A 163 -2.74 2.84 31.52
CA SER A 163 -2.47 3.59 32.75
C SER A 163 -0.98 3.67 33.10
N LYS A 164 -0.15 2.79 32.53
CA LYS A 164 1.31 2.78 32.73
C LYS A 164 2.07 3.68 31.76
N HIS A 165 1.38 4.34 30.83
CA HIS A 165 2.05 5.22 29.87
C HIS A 165 2.68 6.42 30.61
N PRO A 166 4.01 6.62 30.54
CA PRO A 166 4.72 7.53 31.44
C PRO A 166 4.25 8.99 31.33
N VAL A 167 3.94 9.44 30.10
CA VAL A 167 3.43 10.80 29.87
C VAL A 167 2.03 10.95 30.47
N ILE A 168 1.18 9.92 30.36
CA ILE A 168 -0.19 9.99 30.87
C ILE A 168 -0.14 9.96 32.40
N SER A 169 0.63 9.04 33.00
CA SER A 169 0.79 8.95 34.46
C SER A 169 1.34 10.26 35.06
N LYS A 170 2.29 10.92 34.39
CA LYS A 170 2.81 12.24 34.80
C LYS A 170 1.68 13.26 34.92
N TRP A 171 0.89 13.44 33.86
CA TRP A 171 -0.16 14.46 33.83
C TRP A 171 -1.39 14.09 34.67
N VAL A 172 -1.69 12.80 34.81
CA VAL A 172 -2.69 12.31 35.76
C VAL A 172 -2.28 12.68 37.19
N GLY A 173 -1.00 12.54 37.54
CA GLY A 173 -0.48 12.97 38.85
C GLY A 173 -0.65 14.46 39.10
N VAL A 174 -0.47 15.31 38.08
CA VAL A 174 -0.71 16.75 38.18
C VAL A 174 -2.18 17.03 38.49
N VAL A 175 -3.10 16.44 37.72
CA VAL A 175 -4.55 16.61 37.95
C VAL A 175 -4.99 16.07 39.31
N ALA A 176 -4.45 14.93 39.75
CA ALA A 176 -4.80 14.32 41.03
C ALA A 176 -4.33 15.13 42.24
N ASN A 177 -3.24 15.89 42.12
CA ASN A 177 -2.79 16.80 43.18
C ASN A 177 -3.63 18.09 43.27
N ASP A 178 -4.43 18.39 42.25
CA ASP A 178 -5.24 19.60 42.15
C ASP A 178 -6.71 19.41 42.57
N LEU A 179 -7.18 18.16 42.71
CA LEU A 179 -8.52 17.76 43.17
C LEU A 179 -8.57 17.63 44.70
#